data_AF-A0A086WBH9-F1
#
_entry.id   AF-A0A086WBH9-F1
#
_cell.length_a   1.000
_cell.length_b   1.000
_cell.length_c   1.000
_cell.angle_alpha   90.00
_cell.angle_beta   90.00
_cell.angle_gamma   90.00
#
_symmetry.space_group_name_H-M   'P 1'
#
loop_
_entity.id
_entity.type
_entity.pdbx_description
1 polymer ?
#
loop_
_entity_poly.entity_id
_entity_poly.type
_entity_poly.pdbx_seq_one_letter_code
_entity_poly.pdbx_strand_id
1 'polypeptide(L)'
;MEVWKQSALAWIGWIFGITAAFELLILLMGGGGAKVLVRLLVLAALFALLLKGYRFPRYVLGLLYLAGGLFALFAVLSNTSNLFLVVSMLPFGVFSLVVAWFFFRSRALRAWAEARSKPTVGGT
;
A
#
# COMPACT_ATOMS: atom_id res chain seq x y z
N MET A 1 24.29 6.22 -6.71
CA MET A 1 22.85 6.59 -6.74
C MET A 1 21.89 5.38 -6.81
N GLU A 2 22.39 4.13 -6.88
CA GLU A 2 21.54 2.94 -7.10
C GLU A 2 20.94 2.30 -5.83
N VAL A 3 21.63 2.38 -4.69
CA VAL A 3 21.23 1.72 -3.43
C VAL A 3 19.81 2.12 -2.98
N TRP A 4 19.45 3.40 -3.15
CA TRP A 4 18.14 3.92 -2.76
C TRP A 4 17.00 3.43 -3.65
N LYS A 5 17.26 3.14 -4.92
CA LYS A 5 16.24 2.60 -5.86
C LYS A 5 15.92 1.14 -5.54
N GLN A 6 16.95 0.34 -5.29
CA GLN A 6 16.77 -1.07 -4.89
C GLN A 6 16.03 -1.18 -3.56
N SER A 7 16.35 -0.30 -2.60
CA SER A 7 15.65 -0.26 -1.31
C SER A 7 14.16 0.09 -1.48
N ALA A 8 13.81 1.10 -2.27
CA ALA A 8 12.41 1.49 -2.47
C ALA A 8 11.56 0.40 -3.15
N LEU A 9 12.11 -0.31 -4.13
CA LEU A 9 11.46 -1.45 -4.78
C LEU A 9 11.23 -2.62 -3.81
N ALA A 10 12.22 -2.94 -2.99
CA ALA A 10 12.09 -3.95 -1.95
C ALA A 10 10.98 -3.58 -0.95
N TRP A 11 10.93 -2.32 -0.50
CA TRP A 11 9.87 -1.83 0.38
C TRP A 11 8.48 -1.93 -0.26
N ILE A 12 8.33 -1.58 -1.54
CA ILE A 12 7.06 -1.72 -2.27
C ILE A 12 6.61 -3.18 -2.31
N GLY A 13 7.55 -4.10 -2.60
CA GLY A 13 7.29 -5.54 -2.61
C GLY A 13 6.83 -6.05 -1.24
N TRP A 14 7.51 -5.65 -0.15
CA TRP A 14 7.12 -5.99 1.21
C TRP A 14 5.74 -5.44 1.58
N ILE A 15 5.44 -4.19 1.23
CA ILE A 15 4.14 -3.58 1.51
C ILE A 15 3.03 -4.36 0.80
N PHE A 16 3.21 -4.66 -0.48
CA PHE A 16 2.24 -5.45 -1.25
C PHE A 16 2.08 -6.85 -0.66
N GLY A 17 3.19 -7.54 -0.35
CA GLY A 17 3.17 -8.90 0.21
C GLY A 17 2.44 -8.98 1.56
N ILE A 18 2.74 -8.07 2.49
CA ILE A 18 2.07 -8.02 3.80
C ILE A 18 0.58 -7.71 3.63
N THR A 19 0.23 -6.77 2.75
CA THR A 19 -1.18 -6.43 2.48
C THR A 19 -1.92 -7.62 1.87
N ALA A 20 -1.32 -8.29 0.89
CA ALA A 20 -1.90 -9.46 0.26
C ALA A 20 -2.09 -10.63 1.23
N ALA A 21 -1.12 -10.87 2.12
CA ALA A 21 -1.24 -11.88 3.17
C ALA A 21 -2.41 -11.57 4.12
N PHE A 22 -2.59 -10.31 4.51
CA PHE A 22 -3.69 -9.88 5.36
C PHE A 22 -5.06 -10.04 4.68
N GLU A 23 -5.16 -9.68 3.39
CA GLU A 23 -6.36 -9.89 2.57
C GLU A 23 -6.71 -11.38 2.45
N LEU A 24 -5.71 -12.24 2.21
CA LEU A 24 -5.91 -13.69 2.18
C LEU A 24 -6.36 -14.23 3.54
N LEU A 25 -5.84 -13.70 4.64
CA LEU A 25 -6.30 -14.05 5.97
C LEU A 25 -7.78 -13.67 6.16
N ILE A 26 -8.19 -12.46 5.76
CA ILE A 26 -9.60 -12.04 5.78
C ILE A 26 -10.48 -12.98 4.94
N LEU A 27 -10.01 -13.37 3.76
CA LEU A 27 -10.71 -14.31 2.88
C LEU A 27 -10.92 -15.68 3.56
N LEU A 28 -9.87 -16.23 4.18
CA LEU A 28 -9.90 -17.50 4.89
C LEU A 28 -10.83 -17.46 6.11
N MET A 29 -10.98 -16.29 6.74
CA MET A 29 -11.92 -16.09 7.85
C MET A 29 -13.37 -15.90 7.41
N GLY A 30 -13.69 -16.10 6.12
CA GLY A 30 -15.04 -15.93 5.58
C GLY A 30 -15.44 -14.47 5.34
N GLY A 31 -14.51 -13.53 5.45
CA GLY A 31 -14.73 -12.11 5.29
C GLY A 31 -14.85 -11.70 3.81
N GLY A 32 -16.02 -11.85 3.20
CA GLY A 32 -16.38 -11.08 2.00
C GLY A 32 -15.65 -11.46 0.70
N GLY A 33 -15.64 -12.75 0.36
CA GLY A 33 -15.12 -13.37 -0.88
C GLY A 33 -14.80 -12.45 -2.06
N ALA A 34 -15.79 -12.12 -2.89
CA ALA A 34 -15.58 -11.35 -4.12
C ALA A 34 -15.04 -9.92 -3.87
N LYS A 35 -15.38 -9.31 -2.73
CA LYS A 35 -14.93 -7.93 -2.41
C LYS A 35 -13.43 -7.89 -2.12
N VAL A 36 -12.90 -8.91 -1.44
CA VAL A 36 -11.46 -9.06 -1.19
C VAL A 36 -10.69 -9.21 -2.51
N LEU A 37 -11.19 -10.06 -3.42
CA LEU A 37 -10.57 -10.25 -4.73
C LEU A 37 -10.54 -8.95 -5.56
N VAL A 38 -11.66 -8.22 -5.62
CA VAL A 38 -11.70 -6.93 -6.31
C VAL A 38 -10.70 -5.94 -5.69
N ARG A 39 -10.62 -5.89 -4.36
CA ARG A 39 -9.69 -4.98 -3.66
C ARG A 39 -8.22 -5.35 -3.93
N LEU A 40 -7.89 -6.64 -3.94
CA LEU A 40 -6.57 -7.14 -4.32
C LEU A 40 -6.21 -6.78 -5.77
N LEU A 41 -7.15 -6.93 -6.71
CA LEU A 41 -6.94 -6.57 -8.11
C LEU A 41 -6.72 -5.06 -8.27
N VAL A 42 -7.50 -4.24 -7.59
CA VAL A 42 -7.33 -2.78 -7.59
C VAL A 42 -5.96 -2.39 -7.02
N LEU A 43 -5.56 -2.98 -5.89
CA LEU A 43 -4.24 -2.76 -5.30
C LEU A 43 -3.14 -3.19 -6.26
N ALA A 44 -3.22 -4.39 -6.83
CA ALA A 44 -2.24 -4.90 -7.79
C ALA A 44 -2.11 -3.98 -9.00
N ALA A 45 -3.22 -3.48 -9.54
CA ALA A 45 -3.23 -2.53 -10.65
C ALA A 45 -2.54 -1.20 -10.27
N LEU A 46 -2.84 -0.65 -9.08
CA LEU A 46 -2.22 0.58 -8.59
C LEU A 46 -0.71 0.40 -8.35
N PHE A 47 -0.29 -0.74 -7.78
CA PHE A 47 1.11 -1.08 -7.62
C PHE A 47 1.81 -1.24 -8.98
N ALA A 48 1.18 -1.92 -9.95
CA ALA A 48 1.73 -2.06 -11.30
C ALA A 48 1.87 -0.70 -12.00
N LEU A 49 0.89 0.19 -11.87
CA LEU A 49 0.97 1.56 -12.40
C LEU A 49 2.06 2.37 -11.69
N LEU A 50 2.21 2.21 -10.37
CA LEU A 50 3.31 2.84 -9.64
C LEU A 50 4.67 2.37 -10.17
N LEU A 51 4.83 1.06 -10.42
CA LEU A 51 6.05 0.47 -10.98
C LEU A 51 6.33 0.91 -12.42
N LYS A 52 5.29 1.21 -13.19
CA LYS A 52 5.41 1.84 -14.52
C LYS A 52 5.86 3.31 -14.46
N GLY A 53 5.92 3.91 -13.27
CA GLY A 53 6.38 5.29 -13.07
C GLY A 53 5.27 6.34 -13.05
N TYR A 54 4.00 5.93 -13.03
CA TYR A 54 2.90 6.88 -12.91
C TYR A 54 2.91 7.52 -11.51
N ARG A 55 2.69 8.84 -11.46
CA ARG A 55 2.68 9.61 -10.19
C ARG A 55 1.36 9.47 -9.44
N PHE A 56 0.23 9.40 -10.14
CA PHE A 56 -1.11 9.33 -9.57
C PHE A 56 -1.32 8.14 -8.60
N PRO A 57 -0.93 6.89 -8.93
CA PRO A 57 -1.14 5.73 -8.05
C PRO A 57 -0.51 5.86 -6.68
N ARG A 58 0.59 6.62 -6.57
CA ARG A 58 1.23 6.89 -5.27
C ARG A 58 0.29 7.59 -4.30
N TYR A 59 -0.41 8.62 -4.77
CA TYR A 59 -1.33 9.39 -3.93
C TYR A 59 -2.58 8.58 -3.60
N VAL A 60 -3.09 7.82 -4.59
CA VAL A 60 -4.24 6.93 -4.39
C VAL A 60 -3.90 5.83 -3.37
N LEU A 61 -2.75 5.16 -3.51
CA LEU A 61 -2.29 4.16 -2.53
C LEU A 61 -2.13 4.80 -1.16
N GLY A 62 -1.46 5.96 -1.07
CA GLY A 62 -1.32 6.69 0.19
C GLY A 62 -2.66 6.97 0.86
N LEU A 63 -3.66 7.42 0.10
CA LEU A 63 -4.99 7.70 0.62
C LEU A 63 -5.75 6.42 1.02
N LEU A 64 -5.64 5.35 0.23
CA LEU A 64 -6.27 4.06 0.54
C LEU A 64 -5.70 3.44 1.82
N TYR A 65 -4.38 3.47 1.99
CA TYR A 65 -3.72 3.02 3.22
C TYR A 65 -4.05 3.92 4.41
N LEU A 66 -4.16 5.24 4.20
CA LEU A 66 -4.58 6.16 5.26
C LEU A 66 -6.00 5.85 5.72
N ALA A 67 -6.95 5.80 4.79
CA ALA A 67 -8.34 5.50 5.07
C ALA A 67 -8.50 4.11 5.71
N GLY A 68 -7.88 3.07 5.12
CA GLY A 68 -7.89 1.71 5.65
C GLY A 68 -7.29 1.63 7.06
N GLY A 69 -6.18 2.32 7.30
CA GLY A 69 -5.56 2.39 8.62
C GLY A 69 -6.46 3.06 9.66
N LEU A 70 -7.05 4.20 9.33
CA LEU A 70 -8.00 4.89 10.21
C LEU A 70 -9.23 4.03 10.49
N PHE A 71 -9.83 3.40 9.48
CA PHE A 71 -10.98 2.51 9.68
C PHE A 71 -10.64 1.32 10.58
N ALA A 72 -9.47 0.70 10.40
CA ALA A 72 -9.02 -0.39 11.26
C ALA A 72 -8.87 0.06 12.72
N LEU A 73 -8.27 1.23 12.96
CA LEU A 73 -8.14 1.79 14.31
C LEU A 73 -9.49 2.16 14.93
N PHE A 74 -10.40 2.77 14.14
CA PHE A 74 -11.76 3.07 14.61
C PHE A 74 -12.52 1.78 14.97
N ALA A 75 -12.38 0.73 14.17
CA ALA A 75 -12.98 -0.57 14.47
C ALA A 75 -12.46 -1.12 15.82
N VAL A 76 -11.16 -1.02 16.07
CA VAL A 76 -10.54 -1.40 17.35
C VAL A 76 -11.10 -0.58 18.51
N LEU A 77 -11.16 0.75 18.37
CA LEU A 77 -11.69 1.65 19.40
C LEU A 77 -13.17 1.39 19.70
N SER A 78 -13.95 0.99 18.70
CA SER A 78 -15.38 0.68 18.86
C SER A 78 -15.67 -0.69 19.49
N ASN A 79 -14.67 -1.59 19.55
CA ASN A 79 -14.87 -2.98 19.96
C ASN A 79 -13.66 -3.54 20.71
N THR A 80 -13.26 -2.86 21.79
CA THR A 80 -12.07 -3.18 22.58
C THR A 80 -12.16 -4.50 23.34
N SER A 81 -13.36 -5.03 23.57
CA SER A 81 -13.59 -6.32 24.23
C SER A 81 -13.28 -7.53 23.34
N ASN A 82 -13.28 -7.35 22.01
CA ASN A 82 -12.96 -8.42 21.09
C ASN A 82 -11.44 -8.50 20.86
N LEU A 83 -10.76 -9.29 21.70
CA LEU A 83 -9.31 -9.46 21.64
C LEU A 83 -8.79 -9.88 20.26
N PHE A 84 -9.53 -10.74 19.55
CA PHE A 84 -9.15 -11.16 18.21
C PHE A 84 -9.13 -9.99 17.23
N LEU A 85 -10.14 -9.12 17.28
CA LEU A 85 -10.22 -7.90 16.47
C LEU A 85 -9.07 -6.95 16.83
N VAL A 86 -8.82 -6.73 18.12
CA VAL A 86 -7.73 -5.84 18.59
C VAL A 86 -6.38 -6.33 18.09
N VAL A 87 -6.05 -7.61 18.29
CA VAL A 87 -4.75 -8.19 17.94
C VAL A 87 -4.52 -8.22 16.42
N SER A 88 -5.57 -8.39 15.61
CA SER A 88 -5.44 -8.42 14.15
C SER A 88 -5.48 -7.04 13.50
N MET A 89 -6.41 -6.17 13.92
CA MET A 89 -6.67 -4.88 13.27
C MET A 89 -5.78 -3.73 13.78
N LEU A 90 -5.33 -3.77 15.04
CA LEU A 90 -4.46 -2.71 15.58
C LEU A 90 -3.09 -2.67 14.85
N PRO A 91 -2.35 -3.80 14.72
CA PRO A 91 -1.08 -3.79 14.01
C PRO A 91 -1.26 -3.46 12.52
N PHE A 92 -2.33 -3.95 11.89
CA PHE A 92 -2.65 -3.63 10.50
C PHE A 92 -2.98 -2.14 10.31
N GLY A 93 -3.72 -1.55 11.25
CA GLY A 93 -4.03 -0.12 11.26
C GLY A 93 -2.76 0.73 11.34
N VAL A 94 -1.88 0.42 12.29
CA VAL A 94 -0.58 1.10 12.44
C VAL A 94 0.29 0.92 11.20
N PHE A 95 0.42 -0.31 10.71
CA PHE A 95 1.14 -0.61 9.46
C PHE A 95 0.63 0.24 8.30
N SER A 96 -0.69 0.30 8.11
CA SER A 96 -1.31 1.06 7.02
C SER A 96 -1.02 2.56 7.13
N LEU A 97 -1.03 3.13 8.34
CA LEU A 97 -0.66 4.54 8.53
C LEU A 97 0.82 4.80 8.22
N VAL A 98 1.72 3.91 8.63
CA VAL A 98 3.16 4.00 8.32
C VAL A 98 3.39 3.91 6.80
N VAL A 99 2.67 3.03 6.12
CA VAL A 99 2.72 2.88 4.66
C VAL A 99 2.16 4.11 3.94
N ALA A 100 1.04 4.66 4.41
CA ALA A 100 0.49 5.89 3.86
C ALA A 100 1.50 7.04 3.96
N TRP A 101 2.12 7.18 5.13
CA TRP A 101 3.19 8.16 5.34
C TRP A 101 4.39 7.94 4.42
N PHE A 102 4.82 6.69 4.23
CA PHE A 102 5.88 6.35 3.28
C PHE A 102 5.50 6.79 1.85
N PHE A 103 4.28 6.51 1.39
CA PHE A 103 3.82 6.95 0.07
C PHE A 103 3.78 8.49 -0.04
N PHE A 104 3.36 9.24 0.98
CA PHE A 104 3.37 10.70 0.88
C PHE A 104 4.80 11.28 0.93
N ARG A 105 5.67 10.76 1.79
CA ARG A 105 6.99 11.36 2.08
C ARG A 105 8.12 10.86 1.20
N SER A 106 8.05 9.65 0.63
CA SER A 106 9.19 9.02 -0.05
C SER A 106 9.69 9.86 -1.23
N ARG A 107 10.88 10.46 -1.07
CA ARG A 107 11.58 11.21 -2.13
C ARG A 107 12.06 10.27 -3.24
N ALA A 108 12.42 9.04 -2.90
CA ALA A 108 12.84 8.00 -3.84
C ALA A 108 11.74 7.67 -4.87
N LEU A 109 10.49 7.51 -4.42
CA LEU A 109 9.35 7.33 -5.31
C LEU A 109 9.08 8.54 -6.20
N ARG A 110 9.40 9.75 -5.71
CA ARG A 110 9.19 11.02 -6.42
C ARG A 110 10.20 11.13 -7.57
N ALA A 111 11.47 10.91 -7.26
CA ALA A 111 12.56 10.87 -8.22
C ALA A 111 12.41 9.74 -9.25
N TRP A 112 11.88 8.58 -8.85
CA TRP A 112 11.70 7.45 -9.76
C TRP A 112 10.56 7.68 -10.76
N ALA A 113 9.43 8.25 -10.31
CA ALA A 113 8.35 8.66 -11.20
C ALA A 113 8.76 9.82 -12.12
N GLU A 114 9.59 10.76 -11.64
CA GLU A 114 10.18 11.82 -12.47
C GLU A 114 11.11 11.26 -13.55
N ALA A 115 11.99 10.33 -13.19
CA ALA A 115 12.95 9.72 -14.12
C ALA A 115 12.30 8.93 -15.26
N ARG A 116 11.18 8.25 -15.02
CA ARG A 116 10.42 7.54 -16.08
C ARG A 116 9.47 8.45 -16.88
N SER A 117 9.15 9.64 -16.38
CA SER A 117 8.26 10.59 -17.07
C SER A 117 8.97 11.53 -18.03
N LYS A 118 10.31 11.65 -17.96
CA LYS A 118 11.07 12.40 -18.96
C LYS A 118 11.16 11.54 -20.23
N PRO A 119 10.63 11.98 -21.38
CA PRO A 119 11.02 11.37 -22.64
C PRO A 119 12.54 11.54 -22.74
N THR A 120 13.25 10.47 -23.07
CA THR A 120 14.57 10.60 -23.68
C THR A 120 14.37 11.49 -24.89
N VAL A 121 14.71 12.78 -24.75
CA VAL A 121 14.94 13.65 -25.90
C VAL A 121 16.13 12.99 -26.60
N GLY A 122 15.80 12.17 -27.58
CA GLY A 122 16.76 11.45 -28.40
C GLY A 122 17.68 12.50 -29.01
N GLY A 123 18.97 12.21 -28.93
CA GLY A 123 19.99 13.02 -29.56
C GLY A 123 19.81 13.02 -31.07
N THR A 124 20.02 14.20 -31.63
CA THR A 124 20.66 14.43 -32.92
C THR A 124 21.54 15.65 -32.74
#